data_AF-A0A357FUX8-F1
#
_entry.id   AF-A0A357FUX8-F1
#
_cell.length_a   1.000
_cell.length_b   1.000
_cell.length_c   1.000
_cell.angle_alpha   90.00
_cell.angle_beta   90.00
_cell.angle_gamma   90.00
#
_symmetry.space_group_name_H-M   'P 1'
#
loop_
_entity.id
_entity.type
_entity.pdbx_description
1 polymer ?
#
loop_
_entity_poly.entity_id
_entity_poly.type
_entity_poly.pdbx_seq_one_letter_code
_entity_poly.pdbx_strand_id
1 'polypeptide(L)'
;MNKKPIRVAVTGAAGNIGYALLFRIASGAMFGPNQPVALNLIEIEPGMGALKGVAMELDDCAFPLLTEIVQTSDLSVGFKDIDWALLVGSVPRKQGMERADLLGINGKVFVGQGKAINDYAKPSVRVVVVGNPCNTNCLIAMKSAPSIPNQQFFAMTRLDENRAKTQLAQKAGVAVSQVSELCVWGNHSPTMFPDFYNTKIGRQKATVVIKDEAWLKDTFVPTVGQRGKAIIDARGASSAASAANAVVDTVRDLSTPTRGDFHSVCVISSGEYGTPAG
;
A
#
# COMPACT_ATOMS: atom_id res chain seq x y z
N MET A 1 15.60 19.51 19.12
CA MET A 1 16.53 18.68 18.33
C MET A 1 15.86 18.36 17.01
N ASN A 2 16.37 18.86 15.88
CA ASN A 2 15.78 18.57 14.57
C ASN A 2 16.07 17.11 14.20
N LYS A 3 15.01 16.29 14.12
CA LYS A 3 15.12 14.91 13.64
C LYS A 3 15.63 14.92 12.20
N LYS A 4 16.46 13.93 11.83
CA LYS A 4 16.87 13.75 10.43
C LYS A 4 15.62 13.48 9.57
N PRO A 5 15.49 14.11 8.39
CA PRO A 5 14.38 13.82 7.50
C PRO A 5 14.36 12.35 7.06
N ILE A 6 13.18 11.76 6.97
CA ILE A 6 12.97 10.45 6.32
C ILE A 6 12.81 10.71 4.83
N ARG A 7 13.65 10.08 4.00
CA ARG A 7 13.56 10.21 2.54
C ARG A 7 12.67 9.11 1.97
N VAL A 8 11.62 9.49 1.27
CA VAL A 8 10.58 8.59 0.74
C VAL A 8 10.53 8.68 -0.77
N ALA A 9 10.83 7.58 -1.46
CA ALA A 9 10.54 7.46 -2.88
C ALA A 9 9.08 7.07 -3.12
N VAL A 10 8.44 7.70 -4.09
CA VAL A 10 7.08 7.34 -4.54
C VAL A 10 7.10 7.21 -6.06
N THR A 11 6.83 6.01 -6.59
CA THR A 11 6.69 5.80 -8.05
C THR A 11 5.25 6.05 -8.50
N GLY A 12 5.03 6.47 -9.74
CA GLY A 12 3.69 6.85 -10.19
C GLY A 12 3.16 8.06 -9.42
N ALA A 13 4.07 8.96 -9.04
CA ALA A 13 3.82 10.06 -8.13
C ALA A 13 2.78 11.07 -8.68
N ALA A 14 2.66 11.21 -10.00
CA ALA A 14 1.67 12.07 -10.63
C ALA A 14 0.31 11.38 -10.84
N GLY A 15 0.22 10.07 -10.60
CA GLY A 15 -1.04 9.33 -10.69
C GLY A 15 -1.99 9.63 -9.52
N ASN A 16 -3.28 9.28 -9.67
CA ASN A 16 -4.32 9.60 -8.69
C ASN A 16 -4.02 9.13 -7.25
N ILE A 17 -3.39 7.96 -7.06
CA ILE A 17 -2.99 7.49 -5.73
C ILE A 17 -1.81 8.32 -5.22
N GLY A 18 -0.80 8.59 -6.06
CA GLY A 18 0.31 9.48 -5.74
C GLY A 18 -0.20 10.84 -5.29
N TYR A 19 -1.05 11.48 -6.08
CA TYR A 19 -1.69 12.74 -5.75
C TYR A 19 -2.39 12.70 -4.38
N ALA A 20 -3.22 11.70 -4.07
CA ALA A 20 -3.87 11.60 -2.77
C ALA A 20 -2.92 11.24 -1.60
N LEU A 21 -1.76 10.65 -1.89
CA LEU A 21 -0.80 10.15 -0.90
C LEU A 21 0.20 11.23 -0.47
N LEU A 22 0.76 11.98 -1.41
CA LEU A 22 1.92 12.86 -1.18
C LEU A 22 1.63 13.94 -0.13
N PHE A 23 0.48 14.61 -0.22
CA PHE A 23 0.08 15.63 0.77
C PHE A 23 -0.06 15.05 2.18
N ARG A 24 -0.44 13.78 2.32
CA ARG A 24 -0.55 13.12 3.63
C ARG A 24 0.80 12.71 4.21
N ILE A 25 1.77 12.44 3.35
CA ILE A 25 3.15 12.24 3.79
C ILE A 25 3.70 13.59 4.28
N ALA A 26 3.56 14.63 3.45
CA ALA A 26 4.04 15.98 3.74
C ALA A 26 3.37 16.62 4.98
N SER A 27 2.09 16.33 5.23
CA SER A 27 1.38 16.80 6.43
C SER A 27 1.79 16.09 7.73
N GLY A 28 2.66 15.07 7.66
CA GLY A 28 3.08 14.27 8.82
C GLY A 28 2.10 13.16 9.21
N ALA A 29 1.04 12.88 8.43
CA ALA A 29 0.08 11.85 8.80
C ALA A 29 0.68 10.42 8.80
N MET A 30 1.74 10.21 8.01
CA MET A 30 2.43 8.92 7.89
C MET A 30 3.46 8.66 8.99
N PHE A 31 4.28 9.66 9.34
CA PHE A 31 5.42 9.50 10.27
C PHE A 31 5.27 10.28 11.59
N GLY A 32 4.16 10.99 11.76
CA GLY A 32 3.86 11.80 12.93
C GLY A 32 4.19 13.29 12.73
N PRO A 33 3.65 14.16 13.62
CA PRO A 33 3.63 15.62 13.43
C PRO A 33 4.99 16.30 13.60
N ASN A 34 6.02 15.56 14.03
CA ASN A 34 7.33 16.10 14.38
C ASN A 34 8.46 15.43 13.58
N GLN A 35 8.14 14.74 12.48
CA GLN A 35 9.11 14.02 11.66
C GLN A 35 9.23 14.70 10.30
N PRO A 36 10.34 15.42 10.03
CA PRO A 36 10.60 15.96 8.69
C PRO A 36 10.71 14.83 7.66
N VAL A 37 10.34 15.13 6.42
CA VAL A 37 10.34 14.21 5.27
C VAL A 37 10.93 14.89 4.04
N ALA A 38 11.63 14.10 3.22
CA ALA A 38 12.07 14.46 1.88
C ALA A 38 11.40 13.52 0.88
N LEU A 39 10.87 14.04 -0.22
CA LEU A 39 10.14 13.25 -1.21
C LEU A 39 10.96 13.10 -2.49
N ASN A 40 11.21 11.86 -2.88
CA ASN A 40 11.72 11.52 -4.21
C ASN A 40 10.56 11.04 -5.07
N LEU A 41 10.06 11.89 -5.94
CA LEU A 41 8.91 11.64 -6.78
C LEU A 41 9.35 11.10 -8.14
N ILE A 42 8.92 9.89 -8.45
CA ILE A 42 9.37 9.14 -9.63
C ILE A 42 8.19 8.96 -10.58
N GLU A 43 8.37 9.38 -11.83
CA GLU A 43 7.43 9.15 -12.92
C GLU A 43 8.13 8.60 -14.16
N ILE A 44 7.35 8.14 -15.13
CA ILE A 44 7.88 7.92 -16.49
C ILE A 44 7.99 9.27 -17.22
N GLU A 45 8.85 9.34 -18.26
CA GLU A 45 9.04 10.58 -19.05
C GLU A 45 7.72 11.28 -19.46
N PRO A 46 6.69 10.56 -19.98
CA PRO A 46 5.41 11.20 -20.30
C PRO A 46 4.67 11.83 -19.11
N GLY A 47 4.94 11.36 -17.88
CA GLY A 47 4.33 11.83 -16.65
C GLY A 47 5.03 13.03 -16.00
N MET A 48 6.22 13.41 -16.46
CA MET A 48 7.04 14.45 -15.83
C MET A 48 6.38 15.84 -15.82
N GLY A 49 5.61 16.18 -16.86
CA GLY A 49 4.84 17.43 -16.90
C GLY A 49 3.77 17.50 -15.82
N ALA A 50 3.02 16.41 -15.62
CA ALA A 50 2.03 16.31 -14.55
C ALA A 50 2.71 16.29 -13.17
N LEU A 51 3.85 15.60 -13.05
CA LEU A 51 4.62 15.56 -11.81
C LEU A 51 5.08 16.96 -11.37
N LYS A 52 5.50 17.80 -12.32
CA LYS A 52 5.80 19.21 -12.04
C LYS A 52 4.60 19.95 -11.46
N GLY A 53 3.40 19.70 -11.98
CA GLY A 53 2.14 20.17 -11.41
C GLY A 53 1.97 19.80 -9.94
N VAL A 54 2.11 18.50 -9.64
CA VAL A 54 1.97 17.99 -8.27
C VAL A 54 3.01 18.59 -7.32
N ALA A 55 4.24 18.79 -7.78
CA ALA A 55 5.28 19.42 -6.97
C ALA A 55 4.97 20.89 -6.66
N MET A 56 4.44 21.65 -7.63
CA MET A 56 3.98 23.02 -7.39
C MET A 56 2.88 23.06 -6.32
N GLU A 57 1.92 22.15 -6.36
CA GLU A 57 0.86 22.09 -5.34
C GLU A 57 1.41 21.69 -3.95
N LEU A 58 2.44 20.85 -3.87
CA LEU A 58 3.09 20.51 -2.60
C LEU A 58 3.80 21.73 -1.99
N ASP A 59 4.46 22.55 -2.81
CA ASP A 59 5.09 23.80 -2.38
C ASP A 59 4.02 24.81 -1.90
N ASP A 60 2.91 24.95 -2.64
CA ASP A 60 1.80 25.85 -2.32
C ASP A 60 1.08 25.47 -1.01
N CYS A 61 1.19 24.22 -0.56
CA CYS A 61 0.65 23.78 0.73
C CYS A 61 1.46 24.24 1.94
N ALA A 62 2.66 24.79 1.74
CA ALA A 62 3.53 25.32 2.80
C ALA A 62 3.74 24.34 3.98
N PHE A 63 3.91 23.05 3.69
CA PHE A 63 4.08 22.03 4.73
C PHE A 63 5.42 22.19 5.46
N PRO A 64 5.44 22.45 6.78
CA PRO A 64 6.68 22.70 7.52
C PRO A 64 7.57 21.45 7.67
N LEU A 65 7.00 20.25 7.47
CA LEU A 65 7.74 19.00 7.56
C LEU A 65 8.38 18.58 6.23
N LEU A 66 7.95 19.15 5.10
CA LEU A 66 8.48 18.79 3.79
C LEU A 66 9.75 19.59 3.52
N THR A 67 10.90 18.93 3.60
CA THR A 67 12.20 19.61 3.52
C THR A 67 12.78 19.66 2.11
N GLU A 68 12.36 18.75 1.23
CA GLU A 68 12.92 18.60 -0.11
C GLU A 68 11.95 17.83 -1.01
N ILE A 69 11.87 18.22 -2.29
CA ILE A 69 11.17 17.49 -3.35
C ILE A 69 12.16 17.27 -4.51
N VAL A 70 12.44 16.01 -4.82
CA VAL A 70 13.16 15.59 -6.03
C VAL A 70 12.16 15.06 -7.02
N GLN A 71 12.15 15.57 -8.25
CA GLN A 71 11.31 15.08 -9.34
C GLN A 71 12.21 14.44 -10.39
N THR A 72 11.94 13.19 -10.77
CA THR A 72 12.81 12.49 -11.73
C THR A 72 12.10 11.36 -12.47
N SER A 73 12.61 11.05 -13.65
CA SER A 73 12.31 9.84 -14.43
C SER A 73 13.41 8.77 -14.31
N ASP A 74 14.55 9.12 -13.72
CA ASP A 74 15.68 8.22 -13.51
C ASP A 74 15.57 7.50 -12.16
N LEU A 75 15.48 6.18 -12.22
CA LEU A 75 15.38 5.33 -11.02
C LEU A 75 16.61 5.44 -10.11
N SER A 76 17.81 5.69 -10.65
CA SER A 76 19.02 5.85 -9.85
C SER A 76 18.95 7.09 -8.97
N VAL A 77 18.42 8.19 -9.51
CA VAL A 77 18.16 9.44 -8.76
C VAL A 77 17.01 9.22 -7.79
N GLY A 78 15.93 8.60 -8.25
CA GLY A 78 14.70 8.41 -7.49
C GLY A 78 14.91 7.56 -6.24
N PHE A 79 15.69 6.49 -6.33
CA PHE A 79 15.93 5.57 -5.22
C PHE A 79 17.21 5.84 -4.44
N LYS A 80 17.93 6.93 -4.72
CA LYS A 80 19.15 7.28 -3.99
C LYS A 80 18.90 7.61 -2.51
N ASP A 81 19.60 6.90 -1.63
CA ASP A 81 19.68 7.15 -0.18
C ASP A 81 18.32 7.18 0.55
N ILE A 82 17.32 6.49 0.01
CA ILE A 82 15.95 6.49 0.56
C ILE A 82 15.82 5.59 1.79
N ASP A 83 14.88 5.94 2.67
CA ASP A 83 14.48 5.14 3.83
C ASP A 83 13.22 4.31 3.53
N TRP A 84 12.34 4.82 2.66
CA TRP A 84 11.12 4.14 2.22
C TRP A 84 10.94 4.22 0.71
N ALA A 85 10.52 3.12 0.09
CA ALA A 85 10.06 3.06 -1.29
C ALA A 85 8.57 2.68 -1.34
N LEU A 86 7.73 3.57 -1.86
CA LEU A 86 6.30 3.35 -2.07
C LEU A 86 6.07 3.12 -3.57
N LEU A 87 6.02 1.85 -3.98
CA LEU A 87 5.92 1.45 -5.38
C LEU A 87 4.45 1.45 -5.83
N VAL A 88 3.93 2.62 -6.18
CA VAL A 88 2.53 2.84 -6.56
C VAL A 88 2.33 2.71 -8.07
N GLY A 89 3.28 3.17 -8.87
CA GLY A 89 3.21 3.09 -10.33
C GLY A 89 3.25 1.65 -10.85
N SER A 90 2.22 1.26 -11.59
CA SER A 90 2.14 0.01 -12.34
C SER A 90 1.40 0.23 -13.64
N VAL A 91 1.69 -0.57 -14.67
CA VAL A 91 0.93 -0.53 -15.91
C VAL A 91 -0.46 -1.12 -15.65
N PRO A 92 -1.55 -0.34 -15.85
CA PRO A 92 -2.90 -0.86 -15.66
C PRO A 92 -3.24 -1.85 -16.77
N ARG A 93 -4.09 -2.83 -16.42
CA ARG A 93 -4.63 -3.77 -17.42
C ARG A 93 -5.47 -2.99 -18.45
N LYS A 94 -5.12 -3.13 -19.73
CA LYS A 94 -5.90 -2.58 -20.85
C LYS A 94 -6.91 -3.60 -21.38
N GLN A 95 -7.96 -3.13 -22.05
CA GLN A 95 -8.92 -4.00 -22.72
C GLN A 95 -8.18 -4.87 -23.75
N GLY A 96 -8.48 -6.18 -23.77
CA GLY A 96 -7.83 -7.15 -24.64
C GLY A 96 -6.46 -7.66 -24.16
N MET A 97 -5.94 -7.17 -23.03
CA MET A 97 -4.68 -7.65 -22.45
C MET A 97 -4.90 -8.94 -21.64
N GLU A 98 -4.12 -9.98 -21.97
CA GLU A 98 -4.10 -11.22 -21.21
C GLU A 98 -3.43 -11.03 -19.84
N ARG A 99 -3.76 -11.90 -18.89
CA ARG A 99 -3.15 -11.85 -17.55
C ARG A 99 -1.63 -12.05 -17.62
N ALA A 100 -1.16 -12.91 -18.51
CA ALA A 100 0.26 -13.18 -18.71
C ALA A 100 1.01 -11.95 -19.24
N ASP A 101 0.42 -11.21 -20.18
CA ASP A 101 1.02 -9.99 -20.74
C ASP A 101 1.18 -8.92 -19.67
N LEU A 102 0.13 -8.71 -18.84
CA LEU A 102 0.17 -7.77 -17.73
C LEU A 102 1.29 -8.09 -16.74
N LEU A 103 1.47 -9.39 -16.43
CA LEU A 103 2.54 -9.88 -15.58
C LEU A 103 3.92 -9.68 -16.22
N GLY A 104 4.06 -9.93 -17.53
CA GLY A 104 5.31 -9.73 -18.24
C GLY A 104 5.74 -8.27 -18.30
N ILE A 105 4.80 -7.35 -18.51
CA ILE A 105 5.06 -5.90 -18.55
C ILE A 105 5.40 -5.39 -17.15
N ASN A 106 4.54 -5.62 -16.16
CA ASN A 106 4.82 -5.16 -14.80
C ASN A 106 6.06 -5.85 -14.23
N GLY A 107 6.29 -7.12 -14.55
CA GLY A 107 7.50 -7.82 -14.12
C GLY A 107 8.78 -7.10 -14.53
N LYS A 108 8.88 -6.60 -15.77
CA LYS A 108 10.04 -5.80 -16.21
C LYS A 108 10.19 -4.50 -15.42
N VAL A 109 9.07 -3.81 -15.13
CA VAL A 109 9.06 -2.58 -14.33
C VAL A 109 9.59 -2.85 -12.92
N PHE A 110 9.08 -3.88 -12.25
CA PHE A 110 9.46 -4.21 -10.88
C PHE A 110 10.84 -4.87 -10.77
N VAL A 111 11.34 -5.53 -11.83
CA VAL A 111 12.77 -5.92 -11.92
C VAL A 111 13.65 -4.67 -11.93
N GLY A 112 13.32 -3.69 -12.78
CA GLY A 112 14.08 -2.43 -12.86
C GLY A 112 14.08 -1.65 -11.54
N GLN A 113 12.90 -1.50 -10.92
CA GLN A 113 12.77 -0.84 -9.61
C GLN A 113 13.52 -1.61 -8.50
N GLY A 114 13.41 -2.94 -8.46
CA GLY A 114 14.11 -3.77 -7.48
C GLY A 114 15.63 -3.62 -7.60
N LYS A 115 16.19 -3.67 -8.82
CA LYS A 115 17.63 -3.43 -9.04
C LYS A 115 18.06 -2.03 -8.61
N ALA A 116 17.28 -1.01 -8.96
CA ALA A 116 17.61 0.35 -8.54
C ALA A 116 17.54 0.53 -7.02
N ILE A 117 16.58 -0.09 -6.34
CA ILE A 117 16.54 -0.12 -4.87
C ILE A 117 17.79 -0.83 -4.33
N ASN A 118 18.17 -1.97 -4.90
CA ASN A 118 19.36 -2.72 -4.50
C ASN A 118 20.63 -1.88 -4.55
N ASP A 119 20.78 -1.10 -5.62
CA ASP A 119 22.03 -0.44 -5.97
C ASP A 119 22.16 0.94 -5.32
N TYR A 120 21.04 1.64 -5.08
CA TYR A 120 21.05 3.05 -4.69
C TYR A 120 20.36 3.37 -3.36
N ALA A 121 19.49 2.49 -2.84
CA ALA A 121 18.80 2.75 -1.58
C ALA A 121 19.70 2.42 -0.37
N LYS A 122 19.30 2.90 0.81
CA LYS A 122 19.96 2.47 2.05
C LYS A 122 19.72 0.97 2.29
N PRO A 123 20.66 0.24 2.90
CA PRO A 123 20.43 -1.16 3.29
C PRO A 123 19.22 -1.37 4.20
N SER A 124 18.85 -0.34 4.98
CA SER A 124 17.68 -0.31 5.87
C SER A 124 16.38 0.13 5.19
N VAL A 125 16.36 0.28 3.87
CA VAL A 125 15.18 0.71 3.13
C VAL A 125 14.03 -0.26 3.35
N ARG A 126 12.82 0.27 3.49
CA ARG A 126 11.59 -0.52 3.54
C ARG A 126 10.72 -0.23 2.32
N VAL A 127 10.16 -1.26 1.73
CA VAL A 127 9.49 -1.20 0.43
C VAL A 127 8.04 -1.63 0.57
N VAL A 128 7.10 -0.77 0.19
CA VAL A 128 5.66 -1.08 0.11
C VAL A 128 5.22 -1.05 -1.34
N VAL A 129 4.77 -2.19 -1.84
CA VAL A 129 4.25 -2.35 -3.20
C VAL A 129 2.73 -2.24 -3.20
N VAL A 130 2.24 -1.33 -4.02
CA VAL A 130 0.81 -1.01 -4.18
C VAL A 130 0.37 -1.29 -5.61
N GLY A 131 1.25 -1.07 -6.59
CA GLY A 131 0.98 -1.30 -8.00
C GLY A 131 0.62 -2.76 -8.29
N ASN A 132 -0.47 -2.98 -9.00
CA ASN A 132 -1.05 -4.31 -9.20
C ASN A 132 -0.36 -5.12 -10.30
N PRO A 133 -0.28 -6.46 -10.18
CA PRO A 133 -0.66 -7.29 -9.03
C PRO A 133 0.39 -7.23 -7.90
N CYS A 134 0.03 -6.61 -6.77
CA CYS A 134 1.05 -6.13 -5.82
C CYS A 134 1.85 -7.24 -5.13
N ASN A 135 1.25 -8.39 -4.81
CA ASN A 135 1.98 -9.53 -4.21
C ASN A 135 3.08 -10.03 -5.15
N THR A 136 2.75 -10.29 -6.41
CA THR A 136 3.71 -10.78 -7.41
C THR A 136 4.75 -9.71 -7.75
N ASN A 137 4.34 -8.45 -7.91
CA ASN A 137 5.25 -7.34 -8.15
C ASN A 137 6.24 -7.16 -6.99
N CYS A 138 5.78 -7.33 -5.75
CA CYS A 138 6.62 -7.30 -4.55
C CYS A 138 7.64 -8.43 -4.54
N LEU A 139 7.23 -9.65 -4.86
CA LEU A 139 8.13 -10.79 -4.99
C LEU A 139 9.20 -10.54 -6.07
N ILE A 140 8.82 -10.00 -7.23
CA ILE A 140 9.74 -9.69 -8.32
C ILE A 140 10.76 -8.61 -7.90
N ALA A 141 10.30 -7.52 -7.28
CA ALA A 141 11.17 -6.45 -6.79
C ALA A 141 12.15 -6.98 -5.73
N MET A 142 11.65 -7.78 -4.78
CA MET A 142 12.45 -8.41 -3.72
C MET A 142 13.52 -9.34 -4.29
N LYS A 143 13.16 -10.23 -5.24
CA LYS A 143 14.14 -11.14 -5.88
C LYS A 143 15.17 -10.40 -6.75
N SER A 144 14.84 -9.18 -7.18
CA SER A 144 15.75 -8.32 -7.93
C SER A 144 16.63 -7.44 -7.03
N ALA A 145 16.46 -7.54 -5.70
CA ALA A 145 17.19 -6.76 -4.70
C ALA A 145 17.87 -7.65 -3.64
N PRO A 146 18.81 -8.54 -4.04
CA PRO A 146 19.41 -9.53 -3.15
C PRO A 146 20.20 -8.95 -1.97
N SER A 147 20.64 -7.69 -2.04
CA SER A 147 21.35 -7.01 -0.96
C SER A 147 20.42 -6.45 0.11
N ILE A 148 19.11 -6.42 -0.14
CA ILE A 148 18.10 -5.91 0.80
C ILE A 148 17.37 -7.11 1.44
N PRO A 149 17.35 -7.22 2.79
CA PRO A 149 16.60 -8.27 3.47
C PRO A 149 15.15 -8.39 3.01
N ASN A 150 14.72 -9.62 2.70
CA ASN A 150 13.36 -9.92 2.21
C ASN A 150 12.25 -9.40 3.13
N GLN A 151 12.49 -9.38 4.45
CA GLN A 151 11.55 -8.90 5.47
C GLN A 151 11.28 -7.38 5.39
N GLN A 152 12.02 -6.66 4.54
CA GLN A 152 11.80 -5.24 4.29
C GLN A 152 10.86 -4.97 3.09
N PHE A 153 10.37 -6.01 2.42
CA PHE A 153 9.41 -5.91 1.31
C PHE A 153 8.00 -6.30 1.76
N PHE A 154 7.05 -5.42 1.44
CA PHE A 154 5.65 -5.53 1.85
C PHE A 154 4.74 -5.29 0.65
N ALA A 155 3.72 -6.13 0.45
CA ALA A 155 2.62 -5.83 -0.47
C ALA A 155 1.37 -5.37 0.30
N MET A 156 0.66 -4.38 -0.25
CA MET A 156 -0.42 -3.70 0.47
C MET A 156 -1.75 -4.47 0.39
N THR A 157 -2.17 -5.05 1.52
CA THR A 157 -3.54 -5.59 1.74
C THR A 157 -4.35 -4.79 2.77
N ARG A 158 -3.79 -3.69 3.29
CA ARG A 158 -4.45 -2.85 4.28
C ARG A 158 -5.76 -2.21 3.79
N LEU A 159 -5.88 -1.95 2.50
CA LEU A 159 -7.15 -1.46 1.94
C LEU A 159 -8.26 -2.50 2.08
N ASP A 160 -7.92 -3.78 1.92
CA ASP A 160 -8.87 -4.88 2.07
C ASP A 160 -9.27 -5.05 3.53
N GLU A 161 -8.33 -4.94 4.47
CA GLU A 161 -8.61 -4.91 5.91
C GLU A 161 -9.56 -3.75 6.27
N ASN A 162 -9.25 -2.53 5.81
CA ASN A 162 -10.08 -1.35 6.10
C ASN A 162 -11.51 -1.49 5.55
N ARG A 163 -11.65 -2.07 4.34
CA ARG A 163 -12.96 -2.38 3.74
C ARG A 163 -13.70 -3.45 4.55
N ALA A 164 -13.00 -4.51 4.96
CA ALA A 164 -13.57 -5.58 5.75
C ALA A 164 -14.05 -5.09 7.14
N LYS A 165 -13.22 -4.32 7.84
CA LYS A 165 -13.60 -3.67 9.12
C LYS A 165 -14.85 -2.82 8.96
N THR A 166 -14.96 -2.06 7.87
CA THR A 166 -16.15 -1.23 7.58
C THR A 166 -17.40 -2.08 7.36
N GLN A 167 -17.32 -3.15 6.56
CA GLN A 167 -18.47 -4.02 6.28
C GLN A 167 -18.99 -4.72 7.55
N LEU A 168 -18.09 -5.21 8.41
CA LEU A 168 -18.48 -5.84 9.68
C LEU A 168 -19.10 -4.82 10.65
N ALA A 169 -18.51 -3.64 10.76
CA ALA A 169 -19.02 -2.57 11.61
C ALA A 169 -20.45 -2.15 11.19
N GLN A 170 -20.68 -2.00 9.88
CA GLN A 170 -21.99 -1.66 9.33
C GLN A 170 -23.03 -2.76 9.59
N LYS A 171 -22.69 -4.04 9.37
CA LYS A 171 -23.62 -5.15 9.65
C LYS A 171 -23.96 -5.26 11.13
N ALA A 172 -23.00 -5.00 12.01
CA ALA A 172 -23.20 -5.04 13.46
C ALA A 172 -23.82 -3.76 14.04
N GLY A 173 -23.95 -2.68 13.26
CA GLY A 173 -24.47 -1.40 13.73
C GLY A 173 -23.57 -0.69 14.76
N VAL A 174 -22.25 -0.86 14.65
CA VAL A 174 -21.27 -0.30 15.58
C VAL A 174 -20.27 0.62 14.88
N ALA A 175 -19.51 1.39 15.66
CA ALA A 175 -18.39 2.17 15.13
C ALA A 175 -17.26 1.24 14.62
N VAL A 176 -16.57 1.64 13.55
CA VAL A 176 -15.46 0.86 12.97
C VAL A 176 -14.32 0.62 13.96
N SER A 177 -14.11 1.53 14.91
CA SER A 177 -13.12 1.40 15.99
C SER A 177 -13.43 0.26 16.96
N GLN A 178 -14.63 -0.33 16.91
CA GLN A 178 -14.96 -1.52 17.68
C GLN A 178 -14.55 -2.81 16.96
N VAL A 179 -14.13 -2.77 15.69
CA VAL A 179 -13.69 -3.95 14.95
C VAL A 179 -12.17 -4.06 15.02
N SER A 180 -11.68 -5.11 15.68
CA SER A 180 -10.25 -5.37 15.90
C SER A 180 -9.89 -6.82 15.58
N GLU A 181 -8.61 -7.14 15.57
CA GLU A 181 -8.09 -8.48 15.31
C GLU A 181 -8.56 -9.05 13.95
N LEU A 182 -8.66 -8.18 12.93
CA LEU A 182 -9.01 -8.59 11.57
C LEU A 182 -7.74 -8.78 10.73
N CYS A 183 -7.60 -9.98 10.16
CA CYS A 183 -6.53 -10.33 9.23
C CYS A 183 -7.11 -10.60 7.84
N VAL A 184 -6.39 -10.21 6.79
CA VAL A 184 -6.68 -10.61 5.41
C VAL A 184 -5.58 -11.57 4.93
N TRP A 185 -6.00 -12.78 4.57
CA TRP A 185 -5.10 -13.82 4.07
C TRP A 185 -5.08 -13.89 2.55
N GLY A 186 -3.94 -14.34 2.01
CA GLY A 186 -3.77 -14.66 0.59
C GLY A 186 -3.35 -13.46 -0.27
N ASN A 187 -3.79 -13.48 -1.52
CA ASN A 187 -3.38 -12.53 -2.54
C ASN A 187 -4.30 -11.31 -2.58
N HIS A 188 -3.78 -10.10 -2.82
CA HIS A 188 -4.60 -8.90 -3.08
C HIS A 188 -5.37 -9.05 -4.40
N SER A 189 -6.52 -9.69 -4.30
CA SER A 189 -7.37 -10.12 -5.41
C SER A 189 -8.70 -10.63 -4.86
N PRO A 190 -9.70 -10.93 -5.72
CA PRO A 190 -10.97 -11.51 -5.25
C PRO A 190 -10.85 -12.86 -4.54
N THR A 191 -9.68 -13.53 -4.56
CA THR A 191 -9.43 -14.77 -3.82
C THR A 191 -8.90 -14.54 -2.40
N MET A 192 -8.77 -13.29 -1.95
CA MET A 192 -8.39 -12.99 -0.57
C MET A 192 -9.42 -13.52 0.43
N PHE A 193 -8.98 -13.76 1.66
CA PHE A 193 -9.86 -14.18 2.75
C PHE A 193 -9.80 -13.18 3.91
N PRO A 194 -10.80 -12.28 4.05
CA PRO A 194 -10.96 -11.46 5.25
C PRO A 194 -11.50 -12.32 6.39
N ASP A 195 -10.65 -12.60 7.38
CA ASP A 195 -10.88 -13.58 8.44
C ASP A 195 -11.85 -13.07 9.51
N PHE A 196 -13.14 -13.34 9.29
CA PHE A 196 -14.18 -13.04 10.27
C PHE A 196 -14.22 -14.02 11.45
N TYR A 197 -13.52 -15.16 11.42
CA TYR A 197 -13.51 -16.12 12.52
C TYR A 197 -12.68 -15.63 13.71
N ASN A 198 -11.57 -14.95 13.43
CA ASN A 198 -10.69 -14.39 14.45
C ASN A 198 -10.94 -12.91 14.75
N THR A 199 -11.67 -12.21 13.88
CA THR A 199 -12.07 -10.82 14.11
C THR A 199 -12.91 -10.68 15.39
N LYS A 200 -12.67 -9.61 16.15
CA LYS A 200 -13.49 -9.18 17.28
C LYS A 200 -14.33 -7.95 16.95
N ILE A 201 -15.52 -7.89 17.53
CA ILE A 201 -16.37 -6.70 17.60
C ILE A 201 -16.58 -6.40 19.10
N GLY A 202 -16.01 -5.29 19.57
CA GLY A 202 -15.86 -5.01 20.99
C GLY A 202 -14.96 -6.06 21.65
N ARG A 203 -15.53 -6.84 22.58
CA ARG A 203 -14.81 -7.94 23.28
C ARG A 203 -15.20 -9.34 22.81
N GLN A 204 -16.11 -9.44 21.84
CA GLN A 204 -16.68 -10.72 21.39
C GLN A 204 -16.20 -11.05 19.98
N LYS A 205 -16.16 -12.33 19.61
CA LYS A 205 -15.89 -12.74 18.23
C LYS A 205 -16.97 -12.19 17.30
N ALA A 206 -16.58 -11.81 16.09
CA ALA A 206 -17.51 -11.32 15.07
C ALA A 206 -18.63 -12.32 14.78
N THR A 207 -18.34 -13.62 14.83
CA THR A 207 -19.34 -14.71 14.66
C THR A 207 -20.36 -14.82 15.80
N VAL A 208 -20.07 -14.27 16.98
CA VAL A 208 -21.02 -14.21 18.11
C VAL A 208 -21.93 -12.99 17.98
N VAL A 209 -21.36 -11.86 17.56
CA VAL A 209 -22.10 -10.60 17.35
C VAL A 209 -22.97 -10.67 16.09
N ILE A 210 -22.42 -11.18 15.00
CA ILE A 210 -23.10 -11.41 13.72
C ILE A 210 -23.32 -12.92 13.60
N LYS A 211 -24.49 -13.39 14.07
CA LYS A 211 -24.86 -14.82 14.08
C LYS A 211 -25.18 -15.38 12.67
N ASP A 212 -25.29 -14.50 11.69
CA ASP A 212 -25.63 -14.80 10.31
C ASP A 212 -24.37 -15.26 9.53
N GLU A 213 -24.00 -16.53 9.71
CA GLU A 213 -22.79 -17.10 9.10
C GLU A 213 -22.90 -17.19 7.57
N ALA A 214 -24.11 -17.40 7.03
CA ALA A 214 -24.34 -17.36 5.59
C ALA A 214 -24.00 -15.97 5.02
N TRP A 215 -24.41 -14.89 5.68
CA TRP A 215 -23.99 -13.55 5.28
C TRP A 215 -22.47 -13.36 5.36
N LEU A 216 -21.81 -13.89 6.39
CA LEU A 216 -20.35 -13.79 6.52
C LEU A 216 -19.62 -14.48 5.35
N LYS A 217 -20.08 -15.66 4.94
CA LYS A 217 -19.46 -16.42 3.85
C LYS A 217 -19.85 -15.92 2.47
N ASP A 218 -21.15 -15.76 2.24
CA ASP A 218 -21.71 -15.61 0.89
C ASP A 218 -21.95 -14.16 0.51
N THR A 219 -21.93 -13.23 1.47
CA THR A 219 -22.10 -11.79 1.21
C THR A 219 -20.87 -10.98 1.57
N PHE A 220 -20.36 -11.09 2.80
CA PHE A 220 -19.25 -10.27 3.31
C PHE A 220 -17.95 -10.52 2.53
N VAL A 221 -17.49 -11.77 2.43
CA VAL A 221 -16.24 -12.10 1.73
C VAL A 221 -16.30 -11.64 0.25
N PRO A 222 -17.33 -11.96 -0.55
CA PRO A 222 -17.45 -11.46 -1.92
C PRO A 222 -17.56 -9.94 -2.01
N THR A 223 -18.27 -9.28 -1.07
CA THR A 223 -18.41 -7.81 -1.07
C THR A 223 -17.06 -7.13 -0.87
N VAL A 224 -16.22 -7.61 0.05
CA VAL A 224 -14.86 -7.10 0.23
C VAL A 224 -14.03 -7.33 -1.05
N GLY A 225 -14.09 -8.55 -1.60
CA GLY A 225 -13.45 -8.93 -2.87
C GLY A 225 -13.79 -8.03 -4.06
N GLN A 226 -15.04 -7.56 -4.13
CA GLN A 226 -15.57 -6.78 -5.25
C GLN A 226 -15.68 -5.28 -4.96
N ARG A 227 -15.28 -4.81 -3.77
CA ARG A 227 -15.48 -3.42 -3.37
C ARG A 227 -14.78 -2.41 -4.28
N GLY A 228 -13.62 -2.77 -4.85
CA GLY A 228 -12.92 -1.94 -5.82
C GLY A 228 -13.75 -1.71 -7.09
N LYS A 229 -14.39 -2.76 -7.62
CA LYS A 229 -15.29 -2.68 -8.78
C LYS A 229 -16.49 -1.80 -8.48
N ALA A 230 -17.16 -2.02 -7.34
CA ALA A 230 -18.32 -1.21 -6.93
C ALA A 230 -18.00 0.29 -6.85
N ILE A 231 -16.78 0.67 -6.44
CA ILE A 231 -16.36 2.08 -6.42
C ILE A 231 -16.13 2.62 -7.84
N ILE A 232 -15.53 1.81 -8.73
CA ILE A 232 -15.35 2.19 -10.14
C ILE A 232 -16.70 2.39 -10.81
N ASP A 233 -17.64 1.45 -10.63
CA ASP A 233 -18.98 1.52 -11.21
C ASP A 233 -19.73 2.77 -10.73
N ALA A 234 -19.54 3.18 -9.46
CA ALA A 234 -20.19 4.35 -8.89
C ALA A 234 -19.53 5.69 -9.25
N ARG A 235 -18.19 5.75 -9.36
CA ARG A 235 -17.43 7.01 -9.54
C ARG A 235 -16.89 7.21 -10.96
N GLY A 236 -16.86 6.18 -11.78
CA GLY A 236 -16.12 6.16 -13.05
C GLY A 236 -14.59 6.16 -12.88
N ALA A 237 -14.09 6.04 -11.65
CA ALA A 237 -12.66 6.16 -11.33
C ALA A 237 -12.26 5.22 -10.18
N SER A 238 -10.97 4.87 -10.14
CA SER A 238 -10.42 4.01 -9.09
C SER A 238 -10.51 4.63 -7.70
N SER A 239 -10.42 3.78 -6.67
CA SER A 239 -10.55 4.15 -5.27
C SER A 239 -9.27 4.79 -4.68
N ALA A 240 -8.77 5.82 -5.36
CA ALA A 240 -7.44 6.40 -5.13
C ALA A 240 -7.24 6.92 -3.70
N ALA A 241 -8.17 7.73 -3.18
CA ALA A 241 -8.07 8.30 -1.84
C ALA A 241 -8.03 7.22 -0.73
N SER A 242 -8.88 6.20 -0.84
CA SER A 242 -8.87 5.09 0.13
C SER A 242 -7.61 4.22 0.01
N ALA A 243 -7.06 4.06 -1.19
CA ALA A 243 -5.79 3.35 -1.39
C ALA A 243 -4.63 4.13 -0.78
N ALA A 244 -4.54 5.44 -1.02
CA ALA A 244 -3.56 6.31 -0.37
C ALA A 244 -3.67 6.27 1.16
N ASN A 245 -4.89 6.25 1.71
CA ASN A 245 -5.09 6.05 3.15
C ASN A 245 -4.51 4.72 3.65
N ALA A 246 -4.77 3.63 2.92
CA ALA A 246 -4.23 2.32 3.28
C ALA A 246 -2.69 2.30 3.26
N VAL A 247 -2.04 2.98 2.31
CA VAL A 247 -0.57 3.13 2.29
C VAL A 247 -0.07 3.87 3.52
N VAL A 248 -0.70 5.00 3.88
CA VAL A 248 -0.36 5.77 5.08
C VAL A 248 -0.49 4.91 6.34
N ASP A 249 -1.60 4.19 6.47
CA ASP A 249 -1.84 3.31 7.61
C ASP A 249 -0.83 2.16 7.67
N THR A 250 -0.52 1.53 6.53
CA THR A 250 0.51 0.47 6.44
C THR A 250 1.86 0.98 6.91
N VAL A 251 2.35 2.10 6.38
CA VAL A 251 3.68 2.62 6.73
C VAL A 251 3.74 3.06 8.19
N ARG A 252 2.69 3.74 8.68
CA ARG A 252 2.61 4.16 10.08
C ARG A 252 2.71 2.96 11.01
N ASP A 253 1.88 1.95 10.81
CA ASP A 253 1.81 0.80 11.72
C ASP A 253 3.03 -0.13 11.58
N LEU A 254 3.71 -0.10 10.43
CA LEU A 254 5.02 -0.71 10.26
C LEU A 254 6.13 0.07 10.99
N SER A 255 5.96 1.37 11.24
CA SER A 255 6.95 2.26 11.85
C SER A 255 6.71 2.49 13.35
N THR A 256 5.55 2.11 13.86
CA THR A 256 5.16 2.28 15.27
C THR A 256 4.76 0.93 15.88
N PRO A 257 5.20 0.61 17.10
CA PRO A 257 4.80 -0.65 17.74
C PRO A 257 3.28 -0.79 17.87
N THR A 258 2.73 -1.87 17.34
CA THR A 258 1.31 -2.21 17.47
C THR A 258 0.96 -2.49 18.94
N ARG A 259 -0.19 -1.99 19.40
CA ARG A 259 -0.67 -2.17 20.78
C ARG A 259 -2.05 -2.82 20.79
N GLY A 260 -2.13 -4.09 21.17
CA GLY A 260 -3.40 -4.79 21.42
C GLY A 260 -4.27 -5.05 20.19
N ASP A 261 -3.70 -5.00 18.98
CA ASP A 261 -4.34 -5.34 17.71
C ASP A 261 -3.28 -5.94 16.75
N PHE A 262 -3.67 -6.29 15.53
CA PHE A 262 -2.77 -6.60 14.43
C PHE A 262 -3.28 -6.00 13.11
N HIS A 263 -2.38 -5.93 12.12
CA HIS A 263 -2.63 -5.33 10.83
C HIS A 263 -2.22 -6.27 9.70
N SER A 264 -2.96 -6.21 8.61
CA SER A 264 -2.75 -7.00 7.41
C SER A 264 -1.70 -6.33 6.52
N VAL A 265 -0.63 -7.07 6.26
CA VAL A 265 0.40 -6.74 5.29
C VAL A 265 0.89 -8.04 4.68
N CYS A 266 1.07 -8.08 3.37
CA CYS A 266 1.64 -9.25 2.72
C CYS A 266 3.16 -9.22 2.83
N VAL A 267 3.72 -10.29 3.38
CA VAL A 267 5.16 -10.51 3.54
C VAL A 267 5.58 -11.80 2.84
N ILE A 268 6.88 -11.99 2.68
CA ILE A 268 7.45 -13.25 2.22
C ILE A 268 7.06 -14.39 3.19
N SER A 269 6.59 -15.52 2.66
CA SER A 269 6.33 -16.70 3.48
C SER A 269 7.61 -17.48 3.75
N SER A 270 7.78 -17.91 5.00
CA SER A 270 8.80 -18.87 5.46
C SER A 270 8.19 -20.22 5.84
N GLY A 271 6.91 -20.46 5.52
CA GLY A 271 6.19 -21.68 5.91
C GLY A 271 5.13 -21.47 7.00
N GLU A 272 4.91 -20.23 7.46
CA GLU A 272 3.97 -19.92 8.52
C GLU A 272 2.56 -20.39 8.13
N TYR A 273 1.85 -20.97 9.11
CA TYR A 273 0.49 -21.50 8.94
C TYR A 273 0.34 -22.53 7.81
N GLY A 274 1.42 -23.20 7.40
CA GLY A 274 1.41 -24.18 6.31
C GLY A 274 1.37 -23.55 4.92
N THR A 275 1.61 -22.24 4.79
CA THR A 275 1.73 -21.59 3.48
C THR A 275 3.03 -22.02 2.79
N PRO A 276 3.04 -22.16 1.44
CA PRO A 276 4.29 -22.44 0.72
C PRO A 276 5.30 -21.31 0.93
N ALA A 277 6.56 -21.68 1.19
CA ALA A 277 7.64 -20.70 1.32
C ALA A 277 7.99 -20.07 -0.04
N GLY A 278 8.30 -18.77 -0.04
CA GLY A 278 8.75 -18.03 -1.23
C GLY A 278 7.71 -17.12 -1.88
#